data_AF-A0A401ZXG7-F1
#
_entry.id   AF-A0A401ZXG7-F1
#
_cell.length_a   1.000
_cell.length_b   1.000
_cell.length_c   1.000
_cell.angle_alpha   90.00
_cell.angle_beta   90.00
_cell.angle_gamma   90.00
#
_symmetry.space_group_name_H-M   'P 1'
#
loop_
_entity.id
_entity.type
_entity.pdbx_description
1 polymer ?
#
loop_
_entity_poly.entity_id
_entity_poly.type
_entity_poly.pdbx_seq_one_letter_code
_entity_poly.pdbx_strand_id
1 'polypeptide(L)'
;MQFNSITVSDVIPVGEKDLNAYGSDWDIHFSSTVSPAVITATYVGTYPVNAGEALPPIIITATLTNDAVPSVTDVAVVSTPGNLDTNNIAIDTVFVENNNNNHSNSNDHNQNNQNNNHQNNNHQNNQNNNNNNNNNNNNNSNNSSPGLPFTGSDPDQEINILAYL
;
A
#
# COMPACT_ATOMS: atom_id res chain seq x y z
N MET A 1 -40.23 -20.36 4.61
CA MET A 1 -39.03 -21.20 4.82
C MET A 1 -37.86 -20.24 4.80
N GLN A 2 -37.17 -20.07 5.93
CA GLN A 2 -35.99 -19.22 5.98
C GLN A 2 -34.84 -20.04 5.39
N PHE A 3 -34.31 -19.61 4.24
CA PHE A 3 -33.08 -20.19 3.72
C PHE A 3 -32.00 -19.77 4.69
N ASN A 4 -31.48 -20.74 5.45
CA ASN A 4 -30.25 -20.49 6.15
C ASN A 4 -29.17 -20.50 5.05
N SER A 5 -28.71 -19.32 4.66
CA SER A 5 -27.79 -19.17 3.54
C SER A 5 -26.35 -19.23 4.01
N ILE A 6 -25.47 -19.72 3.15
CA ILE A 6 -24.03 -19.51 3.30
C ILE A 6 -23.74 -18.02 3.06
N THR A 7 -22.97 -17.40 3.94
CA THR A 7 -22.58 -15.99 3.83
C THR A 7 -21.09 -15.81 4.07
N VAL A 8 -20.45 -14.91 3.34
CA VAL A 8 -19.08 -14.45 3.61
C VAL A 8 -19.16 -12.99 4.08
N SER A 9 -18.46 -12.68 5.16
CA SER A 9 -18.26 -11.32 5.65
C SER A 9 -16.78 -11.00 5.62
N ASP A 10 -16.43 -9.87 5.05
CA ASP A 10 -15.05 -9.42 4.92
C ASP A 10 -14.91 -7.98 5.42
N VAL A 11 -13.90 -7.74 6.26
CA VAL A 11 -13.62 -6.43 6.85
C VAL A 11 -12.41 -5.84 6.17
N ILE A 12 -12.66 -4.91 5.25
CA ILE A 12 -11.63 -4.23 4.49
C ILE A 12 -10.92 -3.22 5.40
N PRO A 13 -9.62 -3.42 5.67
CA PRO A 13 -8.82 -2.54 6.53
C PRO A 13 -8.60 -1.17 5.88
N VAL A 14 -8.16 -0.20 6.68
CA VAL A 14 -7.79 1.13 6.18
C VAL A 14 -6.66 1.04 5.15
N GLY A 15 -6.70 1.91 4.14
CA GLY A 15 -5.65 2.00 3.12
C GLY A 15 -6.10 1.62 1.72
N GLU A 16 -7.39 1.37 1.51
CA GLU A 16 -7.96 0.94 0.24
C GLU A 16 -9.08 1.86 -0.25
N LYS A 17 -9.17 2.03 -1.57
CA LYS A 17 -10.25 2.76 -2.25
C LYS A 17 -10.63 2.09 -3.56
N ASP A 18 -11.68 2.59 -4.19
CA ASP A 18 -12.18 2.08 -5.47
C ASP A 18 -12.52 0.58 -5.39
N LEU A 19 -13.09 0.17 -4.24
CA LEU A 19 -13.45 -1.22 -3.97
C LEU A 19 -14.47 -1.73 -4.97
N ASN A 20 -14.21 -2.92 -5.47
CA ASN A 20 -15.12 -3.67 -6.32
C ASN A 20 -14.99 -5.16 -6.00
N ALA A 21 -16.06 -5.92 -6.20
CA ALA A 21 -16.06 -7.36 -5.96
C ALA A 21 -17.12 -8.07 -6.82
N TYR A 22 -16.82 -9.31 -7.17
CA TYR A 22 -17.66 -10.12 -8.03
C TYR A 22 -17.45 -11.61 -7.75
N GLY A 23 -18.47 -12.42 -8.02
CA GLY A 23 -18.43 -13.87 -7.88
C GLY A 23 -19.70 -14.46 -8.45
N SER A 24 -19.60 -15.56 -9.20
CA SER A 24 -20.80 -16.25 -9.70
C SER A 24 -21.55 -16.87 -8.53
N ASP A 25 -22.89 -16.83 -8.58
CA ASP A 25 -23.76 -17.38 -7.54
C ASP A 25 -23.63 -16.70 -6.17
N TRP A 26 -23.08 -15.49 -6.13
CA TRP A 26 -23.00 -14.65 -4.94
C TRP A 26 -23.75 -13.34 -5.16
N ASP A 27 -24.59 -12.97 -4.20
CA ASP A 27 -25.15 -11.63 -4.09
C ASP A 27 -24.29 -10.81 -3.13
N ILE A 28 -23.60 -9.78 -3.65
CA ILE A 28 -22.51 -9.08 -2.97
C ILE A 28 -22.90 -7.63 -2.69
N HIS A 29 -22.69 -7.21 -1.44
CA HIS A 29 -22.99 -5.87 -0.95
C HIS A 29 -21.79 -5.26 -0.24
N PHE A 30 -21.63 -3.94 -0.37
CA PHE A 30 -20.58 -3.15 0.25
C PHE A 30 -21.20 -2.13 1.19
N SER A 31 -20.56 -1.88 2.33
CA SER A 31 -20.91 -0.72 3.16
C SER A 31 -20.38 0.60 2.58
N SER A 32 -19.30 0.54 1.79
CA SER A 32 -18.59 1.67 1.19
C SER A 32 -17.68 1.18 0.07
N THR A 33 -17.36 2.05 -0.90
CA THR A 33 -16.32 1.79 -1.92
C THR A 33 -14.92 2.27 -1.49
N VAL A 34 -14.79 2.82 -0.28
CA VAL A 34 -13.55 3.28 0.34
C VAL A 34 -13.46 2.73 1.75
N SER A 35 -12.29 2.24 2.12
CA SER A 35 -12.02 1.67 3.44
C SER A 35 -12.02 2.70 4.58
N PRO A 36 -12.28 2.28 5.84
CA PRO A 36 -12.68 0.93 6.24
C PRO A 36 -14.08 0.59 5.73
N ALA A 37 -14.27 -0.65 5.27
CA ALA A 37 -15.52 -1.12 4.69
C ALA A 37 -15.82 -2.56 5.11
N VAL A 38 -17.08 -2.96 4.97
CA VAL A 38 -17.50 -4.36 5.11
C VAL A 38 -18.08 -4.81 3.78
N ILE A 39 -17.61 -5.95 3.30
CA ILE A 39 -18.21 -6.68 2.17
C ILE A 39 -19.00 -7.84 2.74
N THR A 40 -20.24 -8.02 2.27
CA THR A 40 -21.07 -9.16 2.60
C THR A 40 -21.52 -9.84 1.32
N ALA A 41 -21.24 -11.13 1.20
CA ALA A 41 -21.67 -11.97 0.10
C ALA A 41 -22.60 -13.07 0.60
N THR A 42 -23.73 -13.27 -0.07
CA THR A 42 -24.69 -14.33 0.24
C THR A 42 -24.75 -15.30 -0.93
N TYR A 43 -24.58 -16.60 -0.68
CA TYR A 43 -24.65 -17.60 -1.74
C TYR A 43 -26.10 -17.78 -2.22
N VAL A 44 -26.33 -17.46 -3.49
CA VAL A 44 -27.63 -17.54 -4.19
C VAL A 44 -27.68 -18.65 -5.23
N GLY A 45 -26.65 -19.49 -5.29
CA GLY A 45 -26.60 -20.64 -6.18
C GLY A 45 -27.51 -21.79 -5.79
N THR A 46 -27.21 -22.96 -6.32
CA THR A 46 -28.08 -24.15 -6.14
C THR A 46 -27.88 -24.76 -4.75
N TYR A 47 -29.00 -25.13 -4.12
CA TYR A 47 -29.05 -25.91 -2.89
C TYR A 47 -29.71 -27.28 -3.12
N PRO A 48 -29.39 -28.32 -2.30
CA PRO A 48 -28.40 -28.30 -1.23
C PRO A 48 -26.96 -28.28 -1.77
N VAL A 49 -26.05 -27.62 -1.05
CA VAL A 49 -24.60 -27.73 -1.29
C VAL A 49 -24.14 -29.06 -0.71
N ASN A 50 -23.43 -29.86 -1.49
CA ASN A 50 -22.98 -31.17 -1.05
C ASN A 50 -21.76 -31.04 -0.12
N ALA A 51 -21.58 -32.02 0.77
CA ALA A 51 -20.41 -32.05 1.63
C ALA A 51 -19.12 -32.15 0.78
N GLY A 52 -18.14 -31.27 1.06
CA GLY A 52 -16.88 -31.19 0.32
C GLY A 52 -16.97 -30.50 -1.05
N GLU A 53 -18.11 -29.90 -1.39
CA GLU A 53 -18.26 -29.08 -2.58
C GLU A 53 -17.58 -27.71 -2.40
N ALA A 54 -16.72 -27.33 -3.34
CA ALA A 54 -16.14 -26.00 -3.39
C ALA A 54 -17.11 -25.05 -4.11
N LEU A 55 -17.44 -23.93 -3.46
CA LEU A 55 -18.25 -22.88 -4.07
C LEU A 55 -17.41 -22.01 -5.02
N PRO A 56 -18.04 -21.33 -5.98
CA PRO A 56 -17.32 -20.37 -6.82
C PRO A 56 -16.63 -19.28 -5.97
N PRO A 57 -15.44 -18.80 -6.38
CA PRO A 57 -14.71 -17.80 -5.63
C PRO A 57 -15.40 -16.43 -5.68
N ILE A 58 -15.14 -15.61 -4.65
CA ILE A 58 -15.41 -14.18 -4.64
C ILE A 58 -14.08 -13.47 -4.85
N ILE A 59 -14.01 -12.56 -5.81
CA ILE A 59 -12.82 -11.77 -6.09
C ILE A 59 -13.08 -10.33 -5.65
N ILE A 60 -12.19 -9.76 -4.85
CA ILE A 60 -12.24 -8.38 -4.36
C ILE A 60 -11.02 -7.64 -4.93
N THR A 61 -11.25 -6.45 -5.47
CA THR A 61 -10.20 -5.60 -6.03
C THR A 61 -10.28 -4.20 -5.44
N ALA A 62 -9.13 -3.59 -5.18
CA ALA A 62 -9.01 -2.25 -4.64
C ALA A 62 -7.75 -1.55 -5.15
N THR A 63 -7.66 -0.24 -4.95
CA THR A 63 -6.42 0.53 -5.08
C THR A 63 -5.88 0.89 -3.70
N LEU A 64 -4.62 0.55 -3.43
CA LEU A 64 -3.93 0.94 -2.21
C LEU A 64 -3.68 2.46 -2.14
N THR A 65 -3.77 3.02 -0.94
CA THR A 65 -3.46 4.42 -0.62
C THR A 65 -2.21 4.51 0.26
N ASN A 66 -1.74 5.72 0.54
CA ASN A 66 -0.59 5.92 1.43
C ASN A 66 -0.84 5.43 2.87
N ASP A 67 -2.11 5.30 3.28
CA ASP A 67 -2.48 4.82 4.62
C ASP A 67 -2.34 3.28 4.73
N ALA A 68 -2.10 2.58 3.62
CA ALA A 68 -1.83 1.15 3.58
C ALA A 68 -0.42 0.76 4.05
N VAL A 69 0.48 1.74 4.22
CA VAL A 69 1.88 1.49 4.62
C VAL A 69 1.97 1.20 6.12
N PRO A 70 2.70 0.16 6.57
CA PRO A 70 3.60 -0.70 5.78
C PRO A 70 2.97 -2.02 5.31
N SER A 71 1.72 -2.28 5.65
CA SER A 71 1.04 -3.51 5.31
C SER A 71 -0.46 -3.39 5.47
N VAL A 72 -1.18 -4.18 4.67
CA VAL A 72 -2.62 -4.40 4.76
C VAL A 72 -2.84 -5.84 5.18
N THR A 73 -3.65 -6.06 6.20
CA THR A 73 -4.10 -7.39 6.61
C THR A 73 -5.61 -7.48 6.46
N ASP A 74 -6.03 -8.37 5.58
CA ASP A 74 -7.43 -8.63 5.27
C ASP A 74 -7.92 -9.89 6.00
N VAL A 75 -9.19 -9.89 6.41
CA VAL A 75 -9.81 -10.99 7.17
C VAL A 75 -11.24 -11.24 6.70
N ALA A 76 -11.44 -12.36 6.02
CA ALA A 76 -12.74 -12.84 5.60
C ALA A 76 -13.22 -14.01 6.48
N VAL A 77 -14.52 -14.05 6.77
CA VAL A 77 -15.17 -15.09 7.56
C VAL A 77 -16.36 -15.66 6.80
N VAL A 78 -16.39 -16.98 6.64
CA VAL A 78 -17.55 -17.69 6.12
C VAL A 78 -18.46 -18.14 7.26
N SER A 79 -19.76 -18.00 7.09
CA SER A 79 -20.78 -18.52 8.00
C SER A 79 -21.64 -19.50 7.21
N THR A 80 -21.76 -20.71 7.74
CA THR A 80 -22.65 -21.73 7.22
C THR A 80 -23.62 -22.14 8.34
N PRO A 81 -24.91 -22.31 8.02
CA PRO A 81 -25.90 -22.65 9.04
C PRO A 81 -25.61 -23.95 9.76
N GLY A 82 -25.66 -23.93 11.09
CA GLY A 82 -25.42 -25.12 11.91
C GLY A 82 -23.95 -25.54 12.00
N ASN A 83 -23.04 -24.81 11.34
CA ASN A 83 -21.61 -24.98 11.53
C ASN A 83 -21.14 -24.06 12.68
N LEU A 84 -20.46 -24.64 13.65
CA LEU A 84 -19.88 -23.95 14.80
C LEU A 84 -18.34 -24.04 14.82
N ASP A 85 -17.75 -24.61 13.76
CA ASP A 85 -16.32 -24.80 13.66
C ASP A 85 -15.61 -23.46 13.40
N THR A 86 -14.37 -23.35 13.89
CA THR A 86 -13.56 -22.11 13.80
C THR A 86 -12.66 -22.07 12.57
N ASN A 87 -12.75 -23.06 11.68
CA ASN A 87 -11.95 -23.14 10.44
C ASN A 87 -12.60 -22.34 9.29
N ASN A 88 -13.31 -21.27 9.64
CA ASN A 88 -14.16 -20.50 8.75
C ASN A 88 -13.58 -19.12 8.47
N ILE A 89 -12.27 -18.95 8.61
CA ILE A 89 -11.56 -17.67 8.50
C ILE A 89 -10.45 -17.79 7.46
N ALA A 90 -10.36 -16.82 6.56
CA ALA A 90 -9.23 -16.58 5.69
C ALA A 90 -8.53 -15.28 6.11
N ILE A 91 -7.20 -15.27 6.07
CA ILE A 91 -6.38 -14.09 6.41
C ILE A 91 -5.31 -13.96 5.33
N ASP A 92 -5.17 -12.76 4.77
CA ASP A 92 -4.08 -12.43 3.85
C ASP A 92 -3.37 -11.16 4.33
N THR A 93 -2.07 -11.03 4.02
CA THR A 93 -1.30 -9.84 4.38
C THR A 93 -0.34 -9.46 3.26
N VAL A 94 -0.48 -8.22 2.80
CA VAL A 94 0.37 -7.62 1.77
C VAL A 94 1.23 -6.55 2.42
N PHE A 95 2.53 -6.56 2.16
CA PHE A 95 3.43 -5.47 2.57
C PHE A 95 3.46 -4.37 1.53
N VAL A 96 3.39 -3.12 1.98
CA VAL A 96 3.26 -1.92 1.16
C VAL A 96 4.40 -0.98 1.49
N GLU A 97 5.09 -0.52 0.45
CA GLU A 97 6.18 0.43 0.56
C GLU A 97 5.82 1.77 -0.10
N ASN A 98 6.23 2.86 0.55
CA ASN A 98 6.04 4.20 -0.02
C ASN A 98 6.96 4.35 -1.23
N ASN A 99 6.37 4.54 -2.41
CA ASN A 99 7.11 4.75 -3.65
C ASN A 99 7.65 6.19 -3.72
N ASN A 100 8.58 6.53 -2.82
CA ASN A 100 9.24 7.83 -2.75
C ASN A 100 10.38 7.92 -3.77
N ASN A 101 10.06 7.86 -5.07
CA ASN A 101 11.04 8.11 -6.13
C ASN A 101 11.35 9.61 -6.28
N ASN A 102 11.98 10.21 -5.26
CA ASN A 102 12.68 11.48 -5.39
C ASN A 102 14.14 11.20 -5.75
N HIS A 103 14.39 10.87 -7.02
CA HIS A 103 15.73 10.92 -7.57
C HIS A 103 16.09 12.39 -7.82
N SER A 104 16.47 13.10 -6.77
CA SER A 104 17.15 14.39 -6.92
C SER A 104 18.52 14.13 -7.52
N ASN A 105 18.60 14.22 -8.84
CA ASN A 105 19.85 14.23 -9.59
C ASN A 105 20.60 15.54 -9.25
N SER A 106 21.31 15.57 -8.12
CA SER A 106 22.24 16.67 -7.82
C SER A 106 23.50 16.46 -8.65
N ASN A 107 23.51 17.00 -9.86
CA ASN A 107 24.74 17.22 -10.61
C ASN A 107 25.55 18.35 -9.94
N ASP A 108 26.11 18.08 -8.77
CA ASP A 108 27.15 18.92 -8.18
C ASP A 108 28.49 18.59 -8.84
N HIS A 109 28.68 19.05 -10.09
CA HIS A 109 30.02 19.20 -10.64
C HIS A 109 30.57 20.57 -10.28
N ASN A 110 31.19 20.59 -9.10
CA ASN A 110 32.15 21.58 -8.63
C ASN A 110 33.32 21.68 -9.64
N GLN A 111 33.22 22.58 -10.62
CA GLN A 111 34.36 22.98 -11.42
C GLN A 111 35.10 24.12 -10.73
N ASN A 112 36.01 23.74 -9.82
CA ASN A 112 37.11 24.60 -9.45
C ASN A 112 38.37 24.13 -10.17
N ASN A 113 39.14 25.11 -10.67
CA ASN A 113 40.54 25.05 -11.08
C ASN A 113 40.85 24.80 -12.57
N GLN A 114 40.98 25.88 -13.35
CA GLN A 114 42.20 26.09 -14.16
C GLN A 114 42.59 27.58 -14.21
N ASN A 115 43.69 27.82 -13.52
CA ASN A 115 44.59 28.96 -13.60
C ASN A 115 45.01 29.19 -15.06
N ASN A 116 44.82 30.39 -15.62
CA ASN A 116 45.65 30.88 -16.72
C ASN A 116 45.81 32.40 -16.69
N ASN A 117 47.06 32.76 -16.51
CA ASN A 117 47.65 34.09 -16.41
C ASN A 117 47.76 34.70 -17.81
N HIS A 118 47.10 35.85 -18.07
CA HIS A 118 47.62 36.85 -19.00
C HIS A 118 47.07 38.25 -18.74
N GLN A 119 47.98 39.21 -18.86
CA GLN A 119 47.92 40.62 -18.48
C GLN A 119 46.91 41.40 -19.34
N ASN A 120 46.27 42.45 -18.79
CA ASN A 120 46.67 43.85 -19.02
C ASN A 120 45.56 44.87 -18.63
N ASN A 121 45.92 45.77 -17.70
CA ASN A 121 45.53 47.18 -17.56
C ASN A 121 44.06 47.68 -17.37
N ASN A 122 43.88 48.24 -16.15
CA ASN A 122 43.53 49.65 -15.87
C ASN A 122 42.05 50.05 -15.74
N HIS A 123 41.51 50.00 -14.51
CA HIS A 123 40.79 51.16 -13.95
C HIS A 123 40.65 51.09 -12.42
N GLN A 124 40.84 52.25 -11.79
CA GLN A 124 40.73 52.53 -10.35
C GLN A 124 39.27 52.44 -9.85
N ASN A 125 39.13 52.57 -8.51
CA ASN A 125 37.92 52.78 -7.71
C ASN A 125 37.14 51.52 -7.30
N ASN A 126 36.56 51.36 -6.11
CA ASN A 126 36.54 52.10 -4.83
C ASN A 126 35.64 51.26 -3.88
N GLN A 127 35.95 51.28 -2.57
CA GLN A 127 35.03 51.02 -1.44
C GLN A 127 34.73 49.60 -0.90
N ASN A 128 35.04 49.52 0.41
CA ASN A 128 34.23 49.03 1.53
C ASN A 128 33.91 47.54 1.70
N ASN A 129 34.60 46.94 2.68
CA ASN A 129 34.07 46.68 4.03
C ASN A 129 32.69 45.99 4.10
N ASN A 130 32.66 44.69 4.42
CA ASN A 130 31.99 44.27 5.65
C ASN A 130 32.34 42.84 6.06
N ASN A 131 32.93 42.76 7.24
CA ASN A 131 32.91 41.62 8.13
C ASN A 131 31.45 41.22 8.40
N ASN A 132 31.08 39.96 8.27
CA ASN A 132 30.04 39.43 9.16
C ASN A 132 30.28 37.96 9.48
N ASN A 133 30.75 37.77 10.71
CA ASN A 133 30.82 36.53 11.44
C ASN A 133 29.38 36.13 11.78
N ASN A 134 28.93 34.93 11.42
CA ASN A 134 27.84 34.33 12.18
C ASN A 134 28.00 32.81 12.26
N ASN A 135 28.52 32.42 13.41
CA ASN A 135 28.59 31.08 13.94
C ASN A 135 27.16 30.65 14.28
N ASN A 136 26.67 29.51 13.78
CA ASN A 136 25.58 28.82 14.45
C ASN A 136 25.72 27.31 14.36
N ASN A 137 26.10 26.76 15.51
CA ASN A 137 26.04 25.37 15.90
C ASN A 137 24.62 24.81 15.71
N ASN A 138 24.50 23.59 15.15
CA ASN A 138 23.57 22.63 15.75
C ASN A 138 23.94 21.18 15.39
N ASN A 139 24.27 20.43 16.44
CA ASN A 139 24.31 18.97 16.45
C ASN A 139 22.90 18.42 16.12
N ASN A 140 22.80 17.37 15.30
CA ASN A 140 22.13 16.17 15.80
C ASN A 140 22.51 14.90 15.01
N SER A 141 22.77 13.86 15.79
CA SER A 141 23.04 12.47 15.43
C SER A 141 21.92 11.86 14.58
N ASN A 142 22.26 11.15 13.50
CA ASN A 142 21.37 10.14 12.93
C ASN A 142 22.12 8.82 12.73
N ASN A 143 21.62 7.85 13.50
CA ASN A 143 22.05 6.47 13.63
C ASN A 143 21.60 5.68 12.40
N SER A 144 22.50 4.93 11.77
CA SER A 144 22.25 4.11 10.59
C SER A 144 21.35 2.91 10.93
N SER A 145 20.25 2.72 10.20
CA SER A 145 19.53 1.44 10.18
C SER A 145 19.84 0.70 8.87
N PRO A 146 20.24 -0.59 8.89
CA PRO A 146 20.68 -1.33 7.70
C PRO A 146 19.49 -1.82 6.86
N GLY A 147 19.60 -1.70 5.53
CA GLY A 147 18.56 -2.04 4.55
C GLY A 147 18.30 -3.54 4.39
N LEU A 148 17.03 -3.89 4.16
CA LEU A 148 16.58 -5.24 3.80
C LEU A 148 16.59 -5.43 2.26
N PRO A 149 16.75 -6.67 1.76
CA PRO A 149 17.01 -6.94 0.35
C PRO A 149 15.77 -6.76 -0.53
N PHE A 150 15.99 -6.19 -1.72
CA PHE A 150 15.01 -6.03 -2.79
C PHE A 150 14.40 -7.38 -3.21
N THR A 151 13.14 -7.62 -2.87
CA THR A 151 12.28 -8.54 -3.62
C THR A 151 11.26 -7.68 -4.34
N GLY A 152 11.43 -7.55 -5.66
CA GLY A 152 10.71 -6.60 -6.49
C GLY A 152 9.19 -6.66 -6.31
N SER A 153 8.62 -5.55 -5.85
CA SER A 153 7.20 -5.27 -5.88
C SER A 153 6.82 -4.83 -7.30
N ASP A 154 6.26 -5.77 -8.06
CA ASP A 154 5.62 -5.54 -9.35
C ASP A 154 4.31 -4.76 -9.14
N PRO A 155 4.08 -3.60 -9.78
CA PRO A 155 2.87 -2.81 -9.57
C PRO A 155 1.79 -3.35 -10.51
N ASP A 156 1.06 -4.37 -10.05
CA ASP A 156 -0.30 -4.77 -10.47
C ASP A 156 -0.66 -6.07 -9.73
N GLN A 157 -0.65 -6.05 -8.38
CA GLN A 157 -1.06 -7.22 -7.58
C GLN A 157 -2.58 -7.24 -7.44
N GLU A 158 -3.23 -8.00 -8.32
CA GLU A 158 -4.60 -8.48 -8.16
C GLU A 158 -4.68 -9.29 -6.84
N ILE A 159 -5.40 -8.79 -5.83
CA ILE A 159 -5.65 -9.56 -4.60
C ILE A 159 -6.67 -10.65 -4.94
N ASN A 160 -6.17 -11.84 -5.24
CA ASN A 160 -7.00 -13.01 -5.48
C ASN A 160 -7.31 -13.70 -4.14
N ILE A 161 -8.37 -13.27 -3.45
CA ILE A 161 -8.85 -13.97 -2.25
C ILE A 161 -9.58 -15.24 -2.69
N LEU A 162 -8.89 -16.37 -2.66
CA LEU A 162 -9.48 -17.68 -2.92
C LEU A 162 -10.01 -18.27 -1.61
N ALA A 163 -11.31 -18.13 -1.38
CA ALA A 163 -11.99 -18.89 -0.33
C ALA A 163 -12.12 -20.36 -0.78
N TYR A 164 -11.32 -21.25 -0.19
CA TYR A 164 -11.43 -22.70 -0.39
C TYR A 164 -12.29 -23.33 0.70
N LEU A 165 -13.24 -24.20 0.31
CA LEU A 165 -14.00 -25.09 1.20
C LEU A 165 -13.37 -26.49 1.26
#